data_AF-A0A9X4GYG3-F1
#
_entry.id   AF-A0A9X4GYG3-F1
#
_cell.length_a   1.000
_cell.length_b   1.000
_cell.length_c   1.000
_cell.angle_alpha   90.00
_cell.angle_beta   90.00
_cell.angle_gamma   90.00
#
_symmetry.space_group_name_H-M   'P 1'
#
loop_
_entity.id
_entity.type
_entity.pdbx_description
1 polymer ?
#
loop_
_entity_poly.entity_id
_entity_poly.type
_entity_poly.pdbx_seq_one_letter_code
_entity_poly.pdbx_strand_id
1 'polypeptide(L)'
;MGQMPLSAVIFYSIPEEIILFSFGVTIVGEYINFKIIFISSIITAFISMLLRACVPFGLHSIIGILVLFILFWKLLNIKPWKAIIASLFSVIVLLFLETIISPIILNAQNITLEELWKDTFKRIYLGYPTLFVYASITWFLYSKQKFLIKGTRVSNNVENEYNSANLFVTLIILFQGVFLAVINQHLDYLGKYSFAIKLLCVIFFISSVFFLNEYMVVMDKKKAQNRDKT
;
A
#
# COMPACT_ATOMS: atom_id res chain seq x y z
N MET A 1 22.93 1.53 -11.42
CA MET A 1 21.54 1.98 -11.21
C MET A 1 21.58 3.36 -10.60
N GLY A 2 20.88 4.31 -11.22
CA GLY A 2 21.08 5.74 -10.98
C GLY A 2 20.67 6.16 -9.57
N GLN A 3 21.55 6.92 -8.92
CA GLN A 3 21.22 7.61 -7.68
C GLN A 3 19.92 8.39 -7.88
N MET A 4 18.97 8.26 -6.95
CA MET A 4 17.77 9.08 -6.99
C MET A 4 18.19 10.51 -6.59
N PRO A 5 18.09 11.50 -7.47
CA PRO A 5 18.47 12.86 -7.14
C PRO A 5 17.56 13.39 -6.03
N LEU A 6 18.14 14.27 -5.21
CA LEU A 6 17.46 14.85 -4.06
C LEU A 6 16.14 15.53 -4.44
N SER A 7 16.06 16.13 -5.63
CA SER A 7 14.82 16.73 -6.15
C SER A 7 13.69 15.71 -6.27
N ALA A 8 13.96 14.49 -6.75
CA ALA A 8 12.94 13.45 -6.84
C ALA A 8 12.52 12.94 -5.46
N VAL A 9 13.44 12.88 -4.51
CA VAL A 9 13.10 12.49 -3.13
C VAL A 9 12.13 13.51 -2.53
N ILE A 10 12.43 14.80 -2.68
CA ILE A 10 11.63 15.88 -2.09
C ILE A 10 10.27 16.02 -2.78
N PHE A 11 10.24 16.08 -4.11
CA PHE A 11 9.04 16.44 -4.86
C PHE A 11 8.18 15.24 -5.29
N TYR A 12 8.66 14.02 -5.11
CA TYR A 12 7.92 12.82 -5.48
C TYR A 12 7.85 11.81 -4.34
N SER A 13 9.00 11.36 -3.82
CA SER A 13 9.00 10.31 -2.77
C SER A 13 8.35 10.74 -1.46
N ILE A 14 8.63 11.96 -0.95
CA ILE A 14 7.98 12.41 0.29
C ILE A 14 6.44 12.49 0.11
N PRO A 15 5.89 13.13 -0.94
CA PRO A 15 4.45 13.10 -1.21
C PRO A 15 3.86 11.69 -1.32
N GLU A 16 4.55 10.78 -2.02
CA GLU A 16 4.14 9.38 -2.16
C GLU A 16 4.03 8.69 -0.79
N GLU A 17 5.06 8.83 0.05
CA GLU A 17 5.10 8.23 1.38
C GLU A 17 4.02 8.84 2.30
N ILE A 18 3.72 10.13 2.19
CA ILE A 18 2.62 10.77 2.95
C ILE A 18 1.29 10.10 2.62
N ILE A 19 1.01 9.86 1.33
CA ILE A 19 -0.20 9.20 0.87
C ILE A 19 -0.21 7.75 1.34
N LEU A 20 0.92 7.05 1.22
CA LEU A 20 1.08 5.66 1.62
C LEU A 20 0.80 5.46 3.12
N PHE A 21 1.40 6.27 3.99
CA PHE A 21 1.12 6.24 5.42
C PHE A 21 -0.34 6.61 5.74
N SER A 22 -0.87 7.64 5.09
CA SER A 22 -2.26 8.07 5.28
C SER A 22 -3.25 6.98 4.89
N PHE A 23 -2.99 6.27 3.78
CA PHE A 23 -3.79 5.14 3.33
C PHE A 23 -3.72 3.98 4.33
N GLY A 24 -2.52 3.60 4.76
CA GLY A 24 -2.33 2.52 5.74
C GLY A 24 -3.08 2.77 7.04
N VAL A 25 -2.95 3.98 7.62
CA VAL A 25 -3.72 4.41 8.81
C VAL A 25 -5.22 4.34 8.56
N THR A 26 -5.66 4.82 7.39
CA THR A 26 -7.08 4.81 7.01
C THR A 26 -7.61 3.39 6.97
N ILE A 27 -6.95 2.46 6.27
CA ILE A 27 -7.42 1.08 6.11
C ILE A 27 -7.59 0.34 7.44
N VAL A 28 -6.75 0.64 8.43
CA VAL A 28 -6.84 0.04 9.77
C VAL A 28 -7.75 0.80 10.74
N GLY A 29 -8.44 1.84 10.27
CA GLY A 29 -9.43 2.60 11.03
C GLY A 29 -8.84 3.41 12.19
N GLU A 30 -7.59 3.82 12.08
CA GLU A 30 -6.93 4.69 13.07
C GLU A 30 -7.02 6.17 12.66
N TYR A 31 -6.78 7.08 13.61
CA TYR A 31 -6.77 8.51 13.33
C TYR A 31 -5.48 8.95 12.63
N ILE A 32 -5.61 9.82 11.63
CA ILE A 32 -4.48 10.40 10.89
C ILE A 32 -3.85 11.50 11.75
N ASN A 33 -2.68 11.22 12.33
CA ASN A 33 -1.81 12.24 12.89
C ASN A 33 -0.84 12.73 11.81
N PHE A 34 -1.21 13.81 11.11
CA PHE A 34 -0.45 14.31 9.97
C PHE A 34 1.00 14.68 10.31
N LYS A 35 1.26 15.20 11.53
CA LYS A 35 2.61 15.55 11.97
C LYS A 35 3.52 14.32 12.02
N ILE A 36 3.03 13.23 12.62
CA ILE A 36 3.79 11.97 12.72
C ILE A 36 3.95 11.35 11.34
N ILE A 37 2.89 11.34 10.52
CA ILE A 37 2.94 10.83 9.15
C ILE A 37 3.98 11.57 8.31
N PHE A 38 4.03 12.90 8.39
CA PHE A 38 5.00 13.72 7.67
C PHE A 38 6.44 13.34 8.06
N ILE A 39 6.72 13.18 9.35
CA ILE A 39 8.03 12.74 9.85
C ILE A 39 8.37 11.33 9.34
N SER A 40 7.45 10.38 9.47
CA SER A 40 7.62 9.01 8.96
C SER A 40 7.91 9.00 7.47
N SER A 41 7.23 9.85 6.70
CA SER A 41 7.37 9.94 5.24
C SER A 41 8.74 10.45 4.82
N ILE A 42 9.27 11.46 5.52
CA ILE A 42 10.64 11.93 5.33
C ILE A 42 11.62 10.79 5.60
N ILE A 43 11.50 10.13 6.75
CA ILE A 43 12.39 9.03 7.14
C ILE A 43 12.37 7.93 6.08
N THR A 44 11.19 7.45 5.66
CA THR A 44 11.08 6.39 4.66
C THR A 44 11.63 6.82 3.30
N ALA A 45 11.35 8.05 2.84
CA ALA A 45 11.83 8.53 1.55
C ALA A 45 13.37 8.57 1.48
N PHE A 46 14.03 9.04 2.54
CA PHE A 46 15.50 9.03 2.61
C PHE A 46 16.07 7.62 2.76
N ILE A 47 15.45 6.75 3.56
CA ILE A 47 15.84 5.34 3.65
C ILE A 47 15.70 4.66 2.28
N SER A 48 14.61 4.91 1.55
CA SER A 48 14.38 4.38 0.20
C SER A 48 15.47 4.84 -0.78
N MET A 49 15.86 6.12 -0.73
CA MET A 49 16.99 6.63 -1.53
C MET A 49 18.29 5.87 -1.22
N LEU A 50 18.62 5.68 0.06
CA LEU A 50 19.84 4.97 0.47
C LEU A 50 19.80 3.49 0.09
N LEU A 51 18.67 2.81 0.31
CA LEU A 51 18.51 1.40 -0.04
C LEU A 51 18.65 1.18 -1.54
N ARG A 52 18.08 2.05 -2.39
CA ARG A 52 18.24 1.95 -3.85
C ARG A 52 19.69 2.12 -4.30
N ALA A 53 20.51 2.86 -3.55
CA ALA A 53 21.92 3.05 -3.87
C ALA A 53 22.78 1.85 -3.45
N CYS A 54 22.43 1.18 -2.35
CA CYS A 54 23.28 0.15 -1.71
C CYS A 54 22.81 -1.28 -1.95
N VAL A 55 21.54 -1.50 -2.29
CA VAL A 55 20.90 -2.81 -2.31
C VAL A 55 20.48 -3.18 -3.74
N PRO A 56 20.63 -4.46 -4.17
CA PRO A 56 20.15 -4.93 -5.45
C PRO A 56 18.66 -4.63 -5.69
N PHE A 57 18.30 -4.59 -6.97
CA PHE A 57 16.92 -4.42 -7.40
C PHE A 57 15.99 -5.47 -6.76
N GLY A 58 14.80 -5.07 -6.33
CA GLY A 58 13.82 -5.94 -5.66
C GLY A 58 14.02 -6.09 -4.15
N LEU A 59 15.25 -6.33 -3.67
CA LEU A 59 15.53 -6.48 -2.23
C LEU A 59 15.23 -5.19 -1.44
N HIS A 60 15.50 -4.02 -2.03
CA HIS A 60 15.16 -2.74 -1.42
C HIS A 60 13.65 -2.59 -1.14
N SER A 61 12.77 -3.18 -1.96
CA SER A 61 11.32 -3.15 -1.75
C SER A 61 10.90 -3.99 -0.54
N ILE A 62 11.51 -5.17 -0.35
CA ILE A 62 11.24 -6.02 0.82
C ILE A 62 11.67 -5.31 2.10
N ILE A 63 12.86 -4.70 2.09
CA ILE A 63 13.34 -3.89 3.21
C ILE A 63 12.44 -2.67 3.43
N GLY A 64 11.97 -2.02 2.36
CA GLY A 64 11.02 -0.91 2.43
C GLY A 64 9.71 -1.28 3.15
N ILE A 65 9.13 -2.45 2.86
CA ILE A 65 7.94 -2.95 3.57
C ILE A 65 8.22 -3.15 5.06
N LEU A 66 9.40 -3.67 5.40
CA LEU A 66 9.80 -3.85 6.80
C LEU A 66 9.96 -2.49 7.53
N VAL A 67 10.57 -1.51 6.87
CA VAL A 67 10.69 -0.13 7.39
C VAL A 67 9.31 0.48 7.63
N LEU A 68 8.40 0.38 6.65
CA LEU A 68 7.03 0.83 6.79
C LEU A 68 6.33 0.18 7.98
N PHE A 69 6.44 -1.15 8.12
CA PHE A 69 5.89 -1.88 9.26
C PHE A 69 6.42 -1.34 10.60
N ILE A 70 7.74 -1.16 10.72
CA ILE A 70 8.36 -0.64 11.95
C ILE A 70 7.86 0.77 12.25
N LEU A 71 7.74 1.64 11.25
CA LEU A 71 7.27 3.01 11.44
C LEU A 71 5.78 3.07 11.80
N PHE A 72 4.92 2.26 11.17
CA PHE A 72 3.52 2.12 11.61
C PHE A 72 3.44 1.65 13.06
N TRP A 73 4.23 0.64 13.44
CA TRP A 73 4.19 0.08 14.79
C TRP A 73 4.73 1.05 15.84
N LYS A 74 5.95 1.56 15.64
CA LYS A 74 6.68 2.31 16.67
C LYS A 74 6.34 3.79 16.65
N LEU A 75 6.30 4.41 15.46
CA LEU A 75 6.18 5.86 15.34
C LEU A 75 4.71 6.30 15.33
N LEU A 76 3.83 5.54 14.66
CA LEU A 76 2.39 5.80 14.65
C LEU A 76 1.63 5.08 15.78
N ASN A 77 2.33 4.31 16.63
CA ASN A 77 1.76 3.57 17.77
C ASN A 77 0.60 2.63 17.38
N ILE A 78 0.67 2.03 16.19
CA ILE A 78 -0.32 1.06 15.71
C ILE A 78 0.03 -0.33 16.25
N LYS A 79 -0.97 -1.12 16.69
CA LYS A 79 -0.74 -2.51 17.13
C LYS A 79 0.02 -3.30 16.03
N PRO A 80 1.01 -4.15 16.36
CA PRO A 80 1.88 -4.79 15.36
C PRO A 80 1.13 -5.48 14.21
N TRP A 81 0.07 -6.23 14.52
CA TRP A 81 -0.71 -6.91 13.49
C TRP A 81 -1.48 -5.96 12.56
N LYS A 82 -1.91 -4.79 13.05
CA LYS A 82 -2.50 -3.74 12.19
C LYS A 82 -1.41 -3.07 11.38
N ALA A 83 -0.24 -2.84 11.96
CA ALA A 83 0.90 -2.22 11.28
C ALA A 83 1.36 -3.04 10.07
N ILE A 84 1.40 -4.37 10.17
CA ILE A 84 1.78 -5.23 9.04
C ILE A 84 0.71 -5.27 7.95
N ILE A 85 -0.58 -5.23 8.33
CA ILE A 85 -1.68 -5.15 7.37
C ILE A 85 -1.65 -3.79 6.67
N ALA A 86 -1.45 -2.70 7.41
CA ALA A 86 -1.33 -1.35 6.88
C ALA A 86 -0.15 -1.25 5.89
N SER A 87 1.04 -1.73 6.24
CA SER A 87 2.21 -1.66 5.35
C SER A 87 2.01 -2.46 4.06
N LEU A 88 1.52 -3.70 4.16
CA LEU A 88 1.29 -4.56 3.00
C LEU A 88 0.19 -4.00 2.09
N PHE A 89 -0.96 -3.61 2.63
CA PHE A 89 -2.05 -3.03 1.82
C PHE A 89 -1.61 -1.75 1.10
N SER A 90 -0.87 -0.88 1.79
CA SER A 90 -0.45 0.40 1.20
C SER A 90 0.50 0.20 0.03
N VAL A 91 1.44 -0.74 0.14
CA VAL A 91 2.36 -1.07 -0.96
C VAL A 91 1.64 -1.78 -2.09
N ILE A 92 0.75 -2.74 -1.80
CA ILE A 92 0.02 -3.47 -2.84
C ILE A 92 -0.87 -2.53 -3.67
N VAL A 93 -1.60 -1.62 -3.01
CA VAL A 93 -2.46 -0.66 -3.72
C VAL A 93 -1.62 0.29 -4.57
N LEU A 94 -0.48 0.78 -4.05
CA LEU A 94 0.45 1.59 -4.85
C LEU A 94 0.93 0.83 -6.11
N LEU A 95 1.40 -0.41 -5.95
CA LEU A 95 1.86 -1.24 -7.06
C LEU A 95 0.77 -1.48 -8.11
N PHE A 96 -0.47 -1.69 -7.69
CA PHE A 96 -1.60 -1.83 -8.60
C PHE A 96 -1.88 -0.55 -9.38
N LEU A 97 -1.90 0.60 -8.69
CA LEU A 97 -2.11 1.88 -9.34
C LEU A 97 -1.00 2.18 -10.35
N GLU A 98 0.27 1.96 -9.99
CA GLU A 98 1.39 2.12 -10.94
C GLU A 98 1.29 1.18 -12.14
N THR A 99 0.91 -0.09 -11.91
CA THR A 99 0.77 -1.09 -12.98
C THR A 99 -0.32 -0.71 -14.00
N ILE A 100 -1.37 -0.02 -13.55
CA ILE A 100 -2.48 0.39 -14.41
C ILE A 100 -2.21 1.75 -15.06
N ILE A 101 -1.81 2.74 -14.26
CA ILE A 101 -1.74 4.14 -14.66
C ILE A 101 -0.46 4.41 -15.46
N SER A 102 0.70 3.87 -15.05
CA SER A 102 1.97 4.18 -15.70
C SER A 102 2.00 3.77 -17.19
N PRO A 103 1.54 2.58 -17.61
CA PRO A 103 1.50 2.23 -19.04
C PRO A 103 0.60 3.14 -19.86
N ILE A 104 -0.54 3.58 -19.30
CA ILE A 104 -1.46 4.52 -19.98
C ILE A 104 -0.76 5.85 -20.24
N ILE A 105 -0.05 6.37 -19.23
CA ILE A 105 0.69 7.64 -19.33
C ILE A 105 1.85 7.53 -20.31
N LEU A 106 2.67 6.48 -20.21
CA LEU A 106 3.80 6.25 -21.11
C LEU A 106 3.35 6.17 -22.58
N ASN A 107 2.27 5.44 -22.85
CA ASN A 107 1.68 5.33 -24.16
C ASN A 107 1.11 6.67 -24.66
N ALA A 108 0.40 7.42 -23.80
CA ALA A 108 -0.14 8.73 -24.17
C ALA A 108 0.94 9.77 -24.50
N GLN A 109 2.12 9.65 -23.90
CA GLN A 109 3.27 10.53 -24.11
C GLN A 109 4.25 10.01 -25.17
N ASN A 110 4.02 8.82 -25.73
CA ASN A 110 4.94 8.13 -26.65
C ASN A 110 6.38 8.04 -26.12
N ILE A 111 6.54 7.76 -24.83
CA ILE A 111 7.86 7.62 -24.17
C ILE A 111 8.05 6.21 -23.64
N THR A 112 9.29 5.75 -23.62
CA THR A 112 9.66 4.46 -23.03
C THR A 112 9.89 4.55 -21.52
N LEU A 113 9.83 3.42 -20.82
CA LEU A 113 10.18 3.35 -19.40
C LEU A 113 11.65 3.78 -19.15
N GLU A 114 12.55 3.45 -20.08
CA GLU A 114 13.96 3.82 -19.99
C GLU A 114 14.16 5.34 -20.07
N GLU A 115 13.43 6.03 -20.95
CA GLU A 115 13.44 7.49 -21.04
C GLU A 115 12.92 8.14 -19.77
N LEU A 116 11.84 7.60 -19.19
CA LEU A 116 11.28 8.08 -17.92
C LEU A 116 12.31 7.99 -16.79
N TRP A 117 13.14 6.94 -16.78
CA TRP A 117 14.14 6.71 -15.74
C TRP A 117 15.37 7.61 -15.86
N LYS A 118 15.69 8.07 -17.09
CA LYS A 118 16.80 8.99 -17.36
C LYS A 118 16.44 10.44 -17.00
N ASP A 119 15.18 10.84 -17.20
CA ASP A 119 14.73 12.20 -16.96
C ASP A 119 14.00 12.33 -15.60
N THR A 120 14.69 12.99 -14.67
CA THR A 120 14.21 13.19 -13.31
C THR A 120 12.93 14.00 -13.24
N PHE A 121 12.79 15.03 -14.07
CA PHE A 121 11.61 15.88 -14.06
C PHE A 121 10.41 15.14 -14.64
N LYS A 122 10.62 14.38 -15.74
CA LYS A 122 9.60 13.47 -16.27
C LYS A 122 9.11 12.49 -15.22
N ARG A 123 10.02 11.86 -14.48
CA ARG A 123 9.63 10.94 -13.40
C ARG A 123 8.77 11.63 -12.34
N ILE A 124 9.12 12.86 -11.96
CA ILE A 124 8.34 13.62 -10.98
C ILE A 124 6.95 13.89 -11.55
N TYR A 125 6.80 14.67 -12.64
CA TYR A 125 5.47 15.13 -13.05
C TYR A 125 4.57 14.01 -13.60
N LEU A 126 5.14 12.99 -14.26
CA LEU A 126 4.35 11.86 -14.78
C LEU A 126 3.90 10.88 -13.69
N GLY A 127 4.50 10.94 -12.50
CA GLY A 127 4.05 10.15 -11.35
C GLY A 127 2.88 10.78 -10.60
N TYR A 128 2.65 12.10 -10.75
CA TYR A 128 1.57 12.80 -10.03
C TYR A 128 0.16 12.29 -10.33
N PRO A 129 -0.21 11.87 -11.55
CA PRO A 129 -1.52 11.28 -11.79
C PRO A 129 -1.78 10.04 -10.93
N THR A 130 -0.77 9.17 -10.74
CA THR A 130 -0.87 8.00 -9.84
C THR A 130 -1.07 8.46 -8.40
N LEU A 131 -0.27 9.43 -7.93
CA LEU A 131 -0.40 9.99 -6.57
C LEU A 131 -1.77 10.64 -6.35
N PHE A 132 -2.29 11.34 -7.36
CA PHE A 132 -3.60 11.99 -7.29
C PHE A 132 -4.73 10.97 -7.13
N VAL A 133 -4.71 9.89 -7.92
CA VAL A 133 -5.68 8.80 -7.78
C VAL A 133 -5.55 8.14 -6.41
N TYR A 134 -4.32 7.89 -5.96
CA TYR A 134 -4.09 7.25 -4.66
C TYR A 134 -4.56 8.12 -3.48
N ALA A 135 -4.28 9.42 -3.52
CA ALA A 135 -4.77 10.39 -2.55
C ALA A 135 -6.29 10.48 -2.56
N SER A 136 -6.91 10.45 -3.74
CA SER A 136 -8.37 10.50 -3.89
C SER A 136 -9.05 9.27 -3.28
N ILE A 137 -8.50 8.07 -3.50
CA ILE A 137 -8.97 6.82 -2.88
C ILE A 137 -8.84 6.92 -1.36
N THR A 138 -7.66 7.32 -0.86
CA THR A 138 -7.40 7.51 0.57
C THR A 138 -8.41 8.47 1.20
N TRP A 139 -8.61 9.63 0.58
CA TRP A 139 -9.56 10.65 1.03
C TRP A 139 -10.99 10.12 1.07
N PHE A 140 -11.42 9.41 0.02
CA PHE A 140 -12.75 8.84 -0.07
C PHE A 140 -13.00 7.81 1.05
N LEU A 141 -12.08 6.87 1.24
CA LEU A 141 -12.17 5.87 2.31
C LEU A 141 -12.19 6.51 3.69
N TYR A 142 -11.32 7.49 3.93
CA TYR A 142 -11.24 8.22 5.19
C TYR A 142 -12.51 9.01 5.49
N SER A 143 -13.10 9.65 4.48
CA SER A 143 -14.30 10.47 4.61
C SER A 143 -15.56 9.63 4.80
N LYS A 144 -15.66 8.50 4.10
CA LYS A 144 -16.80 7.57 4.18
C LYS A 144 -16.68 6.56 5.32
N GLN A 145 -15.62 6.65 6.13
CA GLN A 145 -15.34 5.73 7.22
C GLN A 145 -15.36 4.25 6.77
N LYS A 146 -14.84 3.99 5.57
CA LYS A 146 -14.75 2.66 4.99
C LYS A 146 -13.37 2.10 5.33
N PHE A 147 -13.34 1.12 6.22
CA PHE A 147 -12.11 0.52 6.74
C PHE A 147 -12.16 -0.98 6.56
N LEU A 148 -11.00 -1.59 6.34
CA LEU A 148 -10.89 -3.05 6.31
C LEU A 148 -10.94 -3.61 7.74
N ILE A 149 -10.31 -2.91 8.67
CA ILE A 149 -10.23 -3.28 10.08
C ILE A 149 -10.81 -2.13 10.91
N LYS A 150 -11.68 -2.47 11.87
CA LYS A 150 -12.21 -1.50 12.83
C LYS A 150 -11.09 -1.09 13.80
N GLY A 151 -10.61 0.13 13.64
CA GLY A 151 -9.66 0.76 14.56
C GLY A 151 -10.34 1.58 15.65
N THR A 152 -9.52 2.35 16.39
CA THR A 152 -9.98 3.20 17.50
C THR A 152 -10.99 4.27 17.07
N ARG A 153 -11.03 4.61 15.78
CA ARG A 153 -11.95 5.61 15.23
C ARG A 153 -13.42 5.17 15.20
N VAL A 154 -13.68 3.86 15.13
CA VAL A 154 -15.05 3.32 14.98
C VAL A 154 -15.52 2.55 16.21
N SER A 155 -14.61 1.90 16.92
CA SER A 155 -14.96 1.06 18.06
C SER A 155 -14.48 1.69 19.37
N ASN A 156 -15.42 2.08 20.23
CA ASN A 156 -15.13 2.45 21.62
C ASN A 156 -14.70 1.25 22.47
N ASN A 157 -14.94 0.01 22.01
CA ASN A 157 -14.43 -1.18 22.67
C ASN A 157 -12.96 -1.40 22.30
N VAL A 158 -12.09 -1.13 23.27
CA VAL A 158 -10.62 -1.10 23.19
C VAL A 158 -9.99 -2.49 22.96
N GLU A 159 -10.77 -3.57 23.10
CA GLU A 159 -10.27 -4.95 23.04
C GLU A 159 -11.13 -5.84 22.13
N ASN A 160 -11.12 -5.56 20.83
CA ASN A 160 -11.31 -6.66 19.89
C ASN A 160 -9.97 -7.39 19.75
N GLU A 161 -9.81 -8.46 20.53
CA GLU A 161 -8.83 -9.50 20.22
C GLU A 161 -9.06 -9.94 18.78
N TYR A 162 -8.16 -9.51 17.91
CA TYR A 162 -8.18 -9.93 16.53
C TYR A 162 -7.82 -11.40 16.52
N ASN A 163 -8.76 -12.24 16.10
CA ASN A 163 -8.58 -13.69 16.11
C ASN A 163 -7.36 -14.04 15.24
N SER A 164 -6.44 -14.85 15.77
CA SER A 164 -5.26 -15.33 15.04
C SER A 164 -5.64 -15.93 13.67
N ALA A 165 -6.79 -16.60 13.58
CA ALA A 165 -7.32 -17.11 12.31
C ALA A 165 -7.62 -16.00 11.28
N ASN A 166 -8.21 -14.88 11.72
CA ASN A 166 -8.51 -13.75 10.84
C ASN A 166 -7.23 -13.03 10.40
N LEU A 167 -6.24 -12.96 11.28
CA LEU A 167 -4.90 -12.43 10.97
C LEU A 167 -4.24 -13.27 9.89
N PHE A 168 -4.27 -14.59 10.07
CA PHE A 168 -3.68 -15.53 9.13
C PHE A 168 -4.33 -15.44 7.75
N VAL A 169 -5.67 -15.41 7.67
CA VAL A 169 -6.38 -15.23 6.40
C VAL A 169 -6.04 -13.88 5.75
N THR A 170 -5.97 -12.81 6.54
CA THR A 170 -5.59 -11.48 6.01
C THR A 170 -4.16 -11.49 5.47
N LEU A 171 -3.22 -12.10 6.18
CA LEU A 171 -1.84 -12.23 5.74
C LEU A 171 -1.71 -13.08 4.48
N ILE A 172 -2.48 -14.17 4.35
CA ILE A 172 -2.47 -14.98 3.13
C ILE A 172 -2.90 -14.14 1.92
N ILE A 173 -4.01 -13.40 2.04
CA ILE A 173 -4.53 -12.58 0.95
C ILE A 173 -3.54 -11.47 0.57
N LEU A 174 -2.90 -10.87 1.58
CA LEU A 174 -1.86 -9.87 1.37
C LEU A 174 -0.61 -10.46 0.70
N PHE A 175 -0.19 -11.63 1.14
CA PHE A 175 0.96 -12.32 0.55
C PHE A 175 0.70 -12.71 -0.90
N GLN A 176 -0.54 -13.15 -1.21
CA GLN A 176 -0.97 -13.37 -2.59
C GLN A 176 -0.88 -12.09 -3.43
N GLY A 177 -1.28 -10.93 -2.88
CA GLY A 177 -1.15 -9.64 -3.57
C GLY A 177 0.30 -9.29 -3.89
N VAL A 178 1.21 -9.44 -2.93
CA VAL A 178 2.66 -9.22 -3.16
C VAL A 178 3.20 -10.20 -4.20
N PHE A 179 2.83 -11.48 -4.08
CA PHE A 179 3.26 -12.51 -5.03
C PHE A 179 2.78 -12.24 -6.45
N LEU A 180 1.53 -11.80 -6.61
CA LEU A 180 0.98 -11.40 -7.91
C LEU A 180 1.70 -10.19 -8.50
N ALA A 181 2.05 -9.20 -7.67
CA ALA A 181 2.81 -8.03 -8.13
C ALA A 181 4.24 -8.44 -8.59
N VAL A 182 4.91 -9.31 -7.83
CA VAL A 182 6.24 -9.84 -8.20
C VAL A 182 6.18 -10.65 -9.49
N ILE A 183 5.20 -11.56 -9.60
CA ILE A 183 4.97 -12.31 -10.83
C ILE A 183 4.73 -11.35 -11.99
N ASN A 184 3.84 -10.38 -11.83
CA ASN A 184 3.53 -9.43 -12.90
C ASN A 184 4.77 -8.68 -13.38
N GLN A 185 5.63 -8.24 -12.46
CA GLN A 185 6.89 -7.57 -12.81
C GLN A 185 7.86 -8.50 -13.53
N HIS A 186 7.97 -9.76 -13.10
CA HIS A 186 8.83 -10.75 -13.76
C HIS A 186 8.31 -11.10 -15.16
N LEU A 187 6.99 -11.13 -15.34
CA LEU A 187 6.34 -11.42 -16.60
C LEU A 187 6.42 -10.27 -17.60
N ASP A 188 6.35 -9.03 -17.12
CA ASP A 188 6.63 -7.83 -17.92
C ASP A 188 8.05 -7.83 -18.48
N TYR A 189 9.02 -8.25 -17.65
CA TYR A 189 10.41 -8.41 -18.09
C TYR A 189 10.55 -9.41 -19.25
N LEU A 190 9.69 -10.43 -19.31
CA LEU A 190 9.69 -11.42 -20.39
C LEU A 190 8.96 -10.94 -21.66
N GLY A 191 8.34 -9.75 -21.65
CA GLY A 191 7.68 -9.14 -22.82
C GLY A 191 6.47 -9.91 -23.35
N LYS A 192 5.93 -10.87 -22.57
CA LYS A 192 4.97 -11.88 -23.05
C LYS A 192 3.53 -11.68 -22.59
N TYR A 193 3.22 -10.62 -21.85
CA TYR A 193 1.92 -10.50 -21.19
C TYR A 193 1.04 -9.41 -21.76
N SER A 194 -0.19 -9.78 -22.09
CA SER A 194 -1.23 -8.85 -22.48
C SER A 194 -1.76 -8.11 -21.25
N PHE A 195 -2.17 -6.87 -21.46
CA PHE A 195 -2.91 -6.05 -20.50
C PHE A 195 -4.04 -6.83 -19.78
N ALA A 196 -4.64 -7.83 -20.43
CA ALA A 196 -5.71 -8.65 -19.88
C ALA A 196 -5.29 -9.43 -18.62
N ILE A 197 -4.05 -9.94 -18.57
CA ILE A 197 -3.60 -10.74 -17.41
C ILE A 197 -3.35 -9.83 -16.21
N LYS A 198 -2.80 -8.64 -16.43
CA LYS A 198 -2.68 -7.59 -15.39
C LYS A 198 -4.05 -7.27 -14.79
N LEU A 199 -5.03 -7.06 -15.65
CA LEU A 199 -6.40 -6.78 -15.26
C LEU A 199 -7.00 -7.95 -14.46
N LEU A 200 -6.74 -9.20 -14.86
CA LEU A 200 -7.21 -10.38 -14.15
C LEU A 200 -6.59 -10.50 -12.75
N CYS A 201 -5.29 -10.22 -12.60
CA CYS A 201 -4.63 -10.19 -11.29
C CYS A 201 -5.24 -9.11 -10.37
N VAL A 202 -5.55 -7.94 -10.92
CA VAL A 202 -6.23 -6.85 -10.19
C VAL A 202 -7.62 -7.29 -9.74
N ILE A 203 -8.42 -7.84 -10.65
CA ILE A 203 -9.79 -8.32 -10.35
C ILE A 203 -9.75 -9.41 -9.27
N PHE A 204 -8.81 -10.35 -9.37
CA PHE A 204 -8.63 -11.40 -8.37
C PHE A 204 -8.29 -10.81 -7.00
N PHE A 205 -7.36 -9.85 -6.93
CA PHE A 205 -7.01 -9.21 -5.66
C PHE A 205 -8.19 -8.45 -5.05
N ILE A 206 -8.90 -7.65 -5.84
CA ILE A 206 -10.09 -6.92 -5.37
C ILE A 206 -11.15 -7.89 -4.84
N SER A 207 -11.37 -9.00 -5.54
CA SER A 207 -12.33 -10.03 -5.13
C SER A 207 -11.94 -10.67 -3.80
N SER A 208 -10.65 -10.96 -3.60
CA SER A 208 -10.12 -11.50 -2.34
C SER A 208 -10.28 -10.51 -1.17
N VAL A 209 -10.08 -9.21 -1.41
CA VAL A 209 -10.30 -8.16 -0.39
C VAL A 209 -11.79 -8.06 -0.04
N PHE A 210 -12.68 -8.12 -1.03
CA PHE A 210 -14.13 -8.12 -0.79
C PHE A 210 -14.57 -9.34 0.02
N PHE A 211 -14.08 -10.52 -0.35
CA PHE A 211 -14.30 -11.76 0.39
C PHE A 211 -13.83 -11.65 1.85
N LEU A 212 -12.64 -11.08 2.08
CA LEU A 212 -12.13 -10.86 3.44
C LEU A 212 -13.05 -9.95 4.25
N ASN A 213 -13.51 -8.84 3.67
CA ASN A 213 -14.40 -7.92 4.35
C ASN A 213 -15.73 -8.60 4.76
N GLU A 214 -16.36 -9.34 3.85
CA GLU A 214 -17.59 -10.09 4.15
C GLU A 214 -17.36 -11.18 5.21
N TYR A 215 -16.26 -11.94 5.09
CA TYR A 215 -15.87 -12.94 6.09
C TYR A 215 -15.73 -12.33 7.49
N MET A 216 -15.09 -11.17 7.60
CA MET A 216 -14.94 -10.44 8.87
C MET A 216 -16.29 -9.99 9.45
N VAL A 217 -17.20 -9.49 8.61
CA VAL A 217 -18.55 -9.10 9.04
C VAL A 217 -19.34 -10.30 9.58
N VAL A 218 -19.25 -11.46 8.94
CA VAL A 218 -19.93 -12.70 9.39
C VAL A 218 -19.38 -13.16 10.74
N MET A 219 -18.05 -13.12 10.93
CA MET A 219 -17.41 -13.52 12.18
C MET A 219 -17.76 -12.60 13.34
N ASP A 220 -17.86 -11.29 13.10
CA ASP A 220 -18.32 -10.32 14.10
C ASP A 220 -19.75 -10.63 14.56
N LYS A 221 -20.66 -10.95 13.64
CA LYS A 221 -22.05 -11.32 13.96
C LYS A 221 -22.13 -12.58 14.82
N LYS A 222 -21.34 -13.61 14.50
CA LYS A 222 -21.30 -14.86 15.30
C LYS A 222 -20.80 -14.61 16.73
N LYS A 223 -19.79 -13.74 16.90
CA LYS A 223 -19.30 -13.38 18.24
C LYS A 223 -20.36 -12.64 19.06
N ALA A 224 -21.11 -11.73 18.45
CA ALA A 224 -22.21 -11.02 19.12
C ALA A 224 -23.28 -11.99 19.61
N GLN A 225 -23.74 -12.91 18.75
CA GLN A 225 -24.75 -13.92 19.10
C GLN A 225 -24.34 -14.87 20.23
N ASN A 226 -23.04 -15.16 20.38
CA ASN A 226 -22.56 -16.01 21.47
C ASN A 226 -22.49 -15.28 22.82
N ARG A 227 -22.29 -13.95 22.82
CA ARG A 227 -22.30 -13.14 24.05
C ARG A 227 -23.69 -13.03 24.66
N ASP A 228 -24.73 -12.98 23.84
CA ASP A 228 -26.12 -12.90 24.32
C ASP A 228 -26.63 -14.20 24.95
N LYS A 229 -25.87 -15.31 24.81
CA LYS A 229 -26.22 -16.63 25.34
C LYS A 229 -25.54 -16.98 26.68
N THR A 230 -24.59 -16.15 27.13
CA THR A 230 -23.81 -16.34 28.36
C THR A 230 -24.17 -15.30 29.38
#